data_AF-A0A662VKD1-F1
#
_entry.id   AF-A0A662VKD1-F1
#
_cell.length_a   1.000
_cell.length_b   1.000
_cell.length_c   1.000
_cell.angle_alpha   90.00
_cell.angle_beta   90.00
_cell.angle_gamma   90.00
#
_symmetry.space_group_name_H-M   'P 1'
#
loop_
_entity.id
_entity.type
_entity.pdbx_description
1 polymer ?
#
loop_
_entity_poly.entity_id
_entity_poly.type
_entity_poly.pdbx_seq_one_letter_code
_entity_poly.pdbx_strand_id
1 'polypeptide(L)'
;MVKEITSILGGVGKKLGIRDVVERSKSTLKEVLDFVDINEVAKYGAEFCSCLLLGIDIVKIAEKMKGKEEFELKKKVVVIIDDLAELNFIEKASLLTLVNWLKKNNARILLVRRINLEEEFIKISEKMGKSYVRDANEMLAGSPDAMLFEDKEQVIFITTNFETFKEIIEANVEGIKHEDIWNLYYASGGLPTLAILMHNIGVKYGEETAKDVYFSIERAKNDKDRARATLNVVYNGIKSVYERAKEKNLALLALFVQPVASDEIERFCEDGRIKKTIGRFNCGKLDGYERIVEFHEEEWFEGKKRKVYELSESWRHMRLFLDVLCDLEENIEEEVKAVREILLDIMTSNSEKTGGRTGRMLLSALENMGWLKERSVFKLKEALLWGGVALSNMPPMGFEFRLKVLDMWDKVEHNDEILLYSSAYAHQLVEFGRTMGLSREDYLTLVDLAEEFMGEETKDDATLCYRAMAYLSSAFGLSYFGLIEESQHYLEKAKKIIKSIEDLKEVAEFYFYLNIARLEYKPLESLNKALEYLNSIEKNGMTDAMRRFLKLYGGKVEEKFKDSLKEWRNAIYFELGKHTCWQMK
;
A
#
# COMPACT_ATOMS: atom_id res chain seq x y z
N MET A 1 5.04 8.73 -29.29
CA MET A 1 4.53 8.98 -27.93
C MET A 1 5.41 8.50 -26.78
N VAL A 2 5.52 7.21 -26.41
CA VAL A 2 6.37 6.77 -25.26
C VAL A 2 7.82 7.23 -25.41
N LYS A 3 8.41 7.03 -26.60
CA LYS A 3 9.75 7.54 -26.93
C LYS A 3 9.83 9.07 -26.90
N GLU A 4 8.76 9.80 -27.22
CA GLU A 4 8.74 11.27 -27.15
C GLU A 4 8.63 11.77 -25.71
N ILE A 5 7.72 11.21 -24.89
CA ILE A 5 7.59 11.54 -23.47
C ILE A 5 8.87 11.18 -22.73
N THR A 6 9.45 10.01 -22.99
CA THR A 6 10.75 9.56 -22.46
C THR A 6 11.90 10.46 -22.92
N SER A 7 11.85 11.00 -24.14
CA SER A 7 12.84 11.94 -24.68
C SER A 7 12.69 13.34 -24.06
N ILE A 8 11.46 13.81 -23.84
CA ILE A 8 11.15 15.07 -23.15
C ILE A 8 11.56 14.98 -21.69
N LEU A 9 11.13 13.93 -20.96
CA LEU A 9 11.55 13.64 -19.59
C LEU A 9 13.06 13.45 -19.49
N GLY A 10 13.69 12.72 -20.43
CA GLY A 10 15.14 12.55 -20.50
C GLY A 10 15.88 13.87 -20.72
N GLY A 11 15.34 14.75 -21.57
CA GLY A 11 15.87 16.09 -21.82
C GLY A 11 15.72 17.01 -20.61
N VAL A 12 14.57 16.98 -19.94
CA VAL A 12 14.28 17.74 -18.71
C VAL A 12 15.13 17.22 -17.55
N GLY A 13 15.23 15.91 -17.36
CA GLY A 13 16.02 15.27 -16.30
C GLY A 13 17.52 15.47 -16.43
N LYS A 14 18.05 15.42 -17.67
CA LYS A 14 19.46 15.72 -17.93
C LYS A 14 19.80 17.19 -17.70
N LYS A 15 18.84 18.10 -17.93
CA LYS A 15 18.99 19.54 -17.71
C LYS A 15 18.85 19.95 -16.24
N LEU A 16 17.95 19.30 -15.50
CA LEU A 16 17.66 19.64 -14.10
C LEU A 16 18.53 18.86 -13.09
N GLY A 17 19.33 17.89 -13.55
CA GLY A 17 20.17 17.04 -12.69
C GLY A 17 19.36 16.03 -11.87
N ILE A 18 18.21 15.58 -12.39
CA ILE A 18 17.26 14.68 -11.73
C ILE A 18 17.07 13.38 -12.53
N ARG A 19 18.16 12.87 -13.11
CA ARG A 19 18.14 11.65 -13.94
C ARG A 19 17.47 10.47 -13.24
N ASP A 20 17.68 10.35 -11.94
CA ASP A 20 17.19 9.25 -11.10
C ASP A 20 15.66 9.30 -10.93
N VAL A 21 15.09 10.50 -10.81
CA VAL A 21 13.62 10.74 -10.78
C VAL A 21 13.01 10.46 -12.14
N VAL A 22 13.72 10.83 -13.21
CA VAL A 22 13.28 10.58 -14.59
C VAL A 22 13.35 9.11 -14.95
N GLU A 23 14.35 8.36 -14.49
CA GLU A 23 14.39 6.90 -14.68
C GLU A 23 13.29 6.18 -13.89
N ARG A 24 12.97 6.62 -12.65
CA ARG A 24 11.78 6.10 -11.92
C ARG A 24 10.49 6.39 -12.66
N SER A 25 10.31 7.64 -13.12
CA SER A 25 9.12 8.04 -13.87
C SER A 25 8.97 7.27 -15.19
N LYS A 26 10.08 6.94 -15.85
CA LYS A 26 10.08 6.08 -17.05
C LYS A 26 9.69 4.63 -16.73
N SER A 27 10.11 4.09 -15.59
CA SER A 27 9.69 2.77 -15.09
C SER A 27 8.18 2.75 -14.85
N THR A 28 7.67 3.73 -14.12
CA THR A 28 6.24 3.87 -13.81
C THR A 28 5.39 4.13 -15.06
N LEU A 29 5.88 4.95 -16.01
CA LEU A 29 5.21 5.14 -17.30
C LEU A 29 5.12 3.84 -18.09
N LYS A 30 6.17 3.00 -18.04
CA LYS A 30 6.19 1.71 -18.73
C LYS A 30 5.18 0.75 -18.10
N GLU A 31 5.05 0.75 -16.78
CA GLU A 31 4.06 -0.03 -16.03
C GLU A 31 2.63 0.45 -16.28
N VAL A 32 2.37 1.76 -16.35
CA VAL A 32 1.03 2.33 -16.61
C VAL A 32 0.57 2.10 -18.05
N LEU A 33 1.51 2.04 -19.01
CA LEU A 33 1.20 1.86 -20.43
C LEU A 33 0.82 0.42 -20.82
N ASP A 34 1.08 -0.57 -19.95
CA ASP A 34 0.61 -1.95 -20.13
C ASP A 34 -0.89 -2.11 -19.83
N PHE A 35 -1.55 -1.08 -19.26
CA PHE A 35 -2.97 -1.11 -18.84
C PHE A 35 -3.93 -0.29 -19.72
N VAL A 36 -3.45 0.45 -20.72
CA VAL A 36 -4.27 1.41 -21.49
C VAL A 36 -4.23 1.09 -22.98
N ASP A 37 -5.40 0.89 -23.62
CA ASP A 37 -5.50 0.68 -25.07
C ASP A 37 -5.09 1.96 -25.82
N ILE A 38 -3.90 1.91 -26.39
CA ILE A 38 -3.23 3.00 -27.11
C ILE A 38 -4.04 3.48 -28.32
N ASN A 39 -4.89 2.63 -28.91
CA ASN A 39 -5.70 3.02 -30.07
C ASN A 39 -6.91 3.88 -29.68
N GLU A 40 -7.44 3.72 -28.46
CA GLU A 40 -8.52 4.56 -27.93
C GLU A 40 -8.01 5.98 -27.60
N VAL A 41 -6.83 6.06 -26.98
CA VAL A 41 -6.15 7.33 -26.69
C VAL A 41 -5.77 8.10 -27.97
N ALA A 42 -5.43 7.38 -29.04
CA ALA A 42 -5.13 7.97 -30.34
C ALA A 42 -6.38 8.45 -31.10
N LYS A 43 -7.53 7.79 -30.94
CA LYS A 43 -8.78 8.09 -31.66
C LYS A 43 -9.46 9.38 -31.17
N TYR A 44 -9.26 9.75 -29.90
CA TYR A 44 -9.76 11.00 -29.30
C TYR A 44 -8.67 12.08 -29.20
N GLY A 45 -7.59 11.94 -29.98
CA GLY A 45 -6.36 12.73 -29.93
C GLY A 45 -6.51 14.22 -30.27
N ALA A 46 -6.88 15.02 -29.27
CA ALA A 46 -6.46 16.41 -29.14
C ALA A 46 -5.82 16.63 -27.75
N GLU A 47 -4.52 16.92 -27.76
CA GLU A 47 -3.85 17.80 -26.79
C GLU A 47 -3.80 17.40 -25.30
N PHE A 48 -3.69 16.10 -24.97
CA PHE A 48 -3.35 15.68 -23.61
C PHE A 48 -1.84 15.79 -23.34
N CYS A 49 -1.34 17.01 -23.09
CA CYS A 49 -0.06 17.23 -22.37
C CYS A 49 -0.27 17.26 -20.86
N SER A 50 -1.14 16.40 -20.35
CA SER A 50 -1.29 16.10 -18.93
C SER A 50 -0.07 15.29 -18.53
N CYS A 51 0.97 15.95 -18.01
CA CYS A 51 1.88 15.24 -17.14
C CYS A 51 1.06 14.90 -15.87
N LEU A 52 0.41 13.73 -15.84
CA LEU A 52 0.11 13.09 -14.56
C LEU A 52 1.48 12.81 -13.93
N LEU A 53 1.90 13.71 -13.03
CA LEU A 53 3.01 13.47 -12.12
C LEU A 53 2.51 12.58 -10.96
N LEU A 54 1.89 11.44 -11.29
CA LEU A 54 1.60 10.42 -10.28
C LEU A 54 2.93 9.92 -9.75
N GLY A 55 3.15 10.12 -8.45
CA GLY A 55 4.32 9.59 -7.74
C GLY A 55 5.61 10.41 -7.86
N ILE A 56 5.58 11.64 -8.40
CA ILE A 56 6.71 12.55 -8.21
C ILE A 56 6.43 13.47 -7.02
N ASP A 57 7.27 13.35 -6.00
CA ASP A 57 7.34 14.26 -4.86
C ASP A 57 7.52 15.71 -5.34
N ILE A 58 6.39 16.42 -5.41
CA ILE A 58 6.33 17.79 -5.92
C ILE A 58 7.14 18.74 -5.04
N VAL A 59 7.29 18.39 -3.76
CA VAL A 59 8.10 19.11 -2.77
C VAL A 59 9.57 18.97 -3.13
N LYS A 60 10.05 17.76 -3.45
CA LYS A 60 11.43 17.56 -3.93
C LYS A 60 11.71 18.26 -5.26
N ILE A 61 10.76 18.31 -6.19
CA ILE A 61 10.91 19.11 -7.42
C ILE A 61 11.07 20.59 -7.02
N ALA A 62 10.17 21.09 -6.19
CA ALA A 62 10.12 22.49 -5.85
C ALA A 62 11.34 22.96 -5.03
N GLU A 63 11.86 22.11 -4.14
CA GLU A 63 13.13 22.33 -3.43
C GLU A 63 14.32 22.39 -4.37
N LYS A 64 14.41 21.49 -5.36
CA LYS A 64 15.50 21.50 -6.34
C LYS A 64 15.42 22.64 -7.36
N MET A 65 14.27 23.30 -7.46
CA MET A 65 14.06 24.49 -8.28
C MET A 65 14.43 25.79 -7.56
N LYS A 66 14.61 25.77 -6.22
CA LYS A 66 15.13 26.93 -5.47
C LYS A 66 16.49 27.35 -6.04
N GLY A 67 16.58 28.57 -6.56
CA GLY A 67 17.81 29.14 -7.13
C GLY A 67 18.13 28.79 -8.59
N LYS A 68 17.23 28.10 -9.32
CA LYS A 68 17.42 27.74 -10.75
C LYS A 68 16.49 28.54 -11.68
N GLU A 69 16.65 29.86 -11.70
CA GLU A 69 15.76 30.80 -12.41
C GLU A 69 15.86 30.75 -13.96
N GLU A 70 16.82 30.04 -14.54
CA GLU A 70 17.16 30.10 -15.98
C GLU A 70 16.39 29.13 -16.91
N PHE A 71 15.43 28.36 -16.38
CA PHE A 71 14.73 27.34 -17.18
C PHE A 71 13.39 27.84 -17.75
N GLU A 72 13.29 27.83 -19.09
CA GLU A 72 12.07 28.21 -19.83
C GLU A 72 11.22 27.00 -20.28
N LEU A 73 9.89 27.10 -20.11
CA LEU A 73 8.93 26.13 -20.67
C LEU A 73 8.79 26.31 -22.19
N LYS A 74 8.99 25.22 -22.94
CA LYS A 74 8.92 25.23 -24.42
C LYS A 74 7.50 25.20 -25.00
N LYS A 75 6.48 24.98 -24.17
CA LYS A 75 5.07 24.85 -24.57
C LYS A 75 4.16 25.47 -23.49
N LYS A 76 2.94 25.84 -23.87
CA LYS A 76 1.88 26.15 -22.90
C LYS A 76 1.49 24.86 -22.20
N VAL A 77 1.55 24.86 -20.87
CA VAL A 77 1.24 23.70 -20.02
C VAL A 77 0.14 24.10 -19.05
N VAL A 78 -0.79 23.16 -18.78
CA VAL A 78 -1.72 23.25 -17.64
C VAL A 78 -1.21 22.30 -16.56
N VAL A 79 -1.01 22.81 -15.36
CA VAL A 79 -0.58 22.02 -14.19
C VAL A 79 -1.72 21.99 -13.20
N ILE A 80 -2.21 20.78 -12.88
CA ILE A 80 -3.21 20.57 -11.83
C ILE A 80 -2.48 20.06 -10.60
N ILE A 81 -2.63 20.77 -9.49
CA ILE A 81 -2.10 20.35 -8.19
C ILE A 81 -3.33 20.02 -7.36
N ASP A 82 -3.62 18.72 -7.31
CA ASP A 82 -4.78 18.21 -6.59
C ASP A 82 -4.49 18.12 -5.10
N ASP A 83 -5.51 18.45 -4.32
CA ASP A 83 -5.57 18.45 -2.87
C ASP A 83 -4.40 19.07 -2.07
N LEU A 84 -4.36 20.40 -2.02
CA LEU A 84 -3.42 21.16 -1.19
C LEU A 84 -3.57 20.98 0.33
N ALA A 85 -4.67 20.38 0.79
CA ALA A 85 -4.97 20.29 2.22
C ALA A 85 -4.00 19.38 2.97
N GLU A 86 -3.43 18.38 2.30
CA GLU A 86 -2.51 17.40 2.92
C GLU A 86 -1.07 17.91 3.09
N LEU A 87 -0.72 19.05 2.50
CA LEU A 87 0.64 19.59 2.57
C LEU A 87 0.90 20.31 3.91
N ASN A 88 2.05 20.03 4.52
CA ASN A 88 2.52 20.76 5.69
C ASN A 88 3.11 22.14 5.30
N PHE A 89 3.45 22.96 6.30
CA PHE A 89 3.93 24.33 6.07
C PHE A 89 5.20 24.39 5.20
N ILE A 90 6.16 23.48 5.42
CA ILE A 90 7.43 23.43 4.69
C ILE A 90 7.16 23.05 3.23
N GLU A 91 6.29 22.05 3.02
CA GLU A 91 5.88 21.59 1.70
C GLU A 91 5.17 22.68 0.91
N LYS A 92 4.30 23.46 1.56
CA LYS A 92 3.62 24.62 0.97
C LYS A 92 4.58 25.74 0.59
N ALA A 93 5.59 26.02 1.40
CA ALA A 93 6.63 27.01 1.07
C ALA A 93 7.48 26.57 -0.14
N SER A 94 7.77 25.28 -0.24
CA SER A 94 8.40 24.71 -1.43
C SER A 94 7.48 24.82 -2.64
N LEU A 95 6.20 24.43 -2.52
CA LEU A 95 5.20 24.53 -3.58
C LEU A 95 5.07 25.95 -4.14
N LEU A 96 5.11 26.99 -3.29
CA LEU A 96 5.10 28.38 -3.71
C LEU A 96 6.24 28.70 -4.69
N THR A 97 7.43 28.14 -4.46
CA THR A 97 8.57 28.31 -5.36
C THR A 97 8.27 27.73 -6.75
N LEU A 98 7.65 26.54 -6.79
CA LEU A 98 7.25 25.90 -8.04
C LEU A 98 6.13 26.68 -8.76
N VAL A 99 5.11 27.12 -8.05
CA VAL A 99 4.00 27.91 -8.60
C VAL A 99 4.53 29.21 -9.21
N ASN A 100 5.42 29.93 -8.52
CA ASN A 100 6.03 31.14 -9.03
C ASN A 100 6.87 30.89 -10.29
N TRP A 101 7.61 29.79 -10.32
CA TRP A 101 8.37 29.40 -11.51
C TRP A 101 7.45 29.04 -12.70
N LEU A 102 6.35 28.31 -12.45
CA LEU A 102 5.35 27.97 -13.47
C LEU A 102 4.69 29.22 -14.05
N LYS A 103 4.36 30.20 -13.19
CA LYS A 103 3.81 31.50 -13.60
C LYS A 103 4.78 32.31 -14.45
N LYS A 104 6.05 32.45 -14.01
CA LYS A 104 7.12 33.10 -14.81
C LYS A 104 7.26 32.47 -16.21
N ASN A 105 6.91 31.19 -16.33
CA ASN A 105 6.95 30.41 -17.55
C ASN A 105 5.63 30.31 -18.33
N ASN A 106 4.65 31.15 -18.00
CA ASN A 106 3.36 31.24 -18.69
C ASN A 106 2.56 29.91 -18.71
N ALA A 107 2.72 29.08 -17.67
CA ALA A 107 1.86 27.92 -17.44
C ALA A 107 0.52 28.35 -16.82
N ARG A 108 -0.54 27.61 -17.14
CA ARG A 108 -1.82 27.69 -16.41
C ARG A 108 -1.76 26.73 -15.24
N ILE A 109 -2.24 27.16 -14.07
CA ILE A 109 -2.14 26.37 -12.85
C ILE A 109 -3.56 26.27 -12.27
N LEU A 110 -4.01 25.05 -12.00
CA LEU A 110 -5.22 24.77 -11.24
C LEU A 110 -4.81 24.18 -9.90
N LEU A 111 -5.13 24.90 -8.83
CA LEU A 111 -4.90 24.46 -7.46
C LEU A 111 -6.23 23.98 -6.88
N VAL A 112 -6.30 22.72 -6.48
CA VAL A 112 -7.50 22.14 -5.86
C VAL A 112 -7.22 21.96 -4.38
N ARG A 113 -8.12 22.42 -3.52
CA ARG A 113 -8.02 22.28 -2.07
C ARG A 113 -9.35 21.74 -1.55
N ARG A 114 -9.33 20.59 -0.90
CA ARG A 114 -10.49 20.13 -0.13
C ARG A 114 -10.67 21.05 1.08
N ILE A 115 -11.92 21.32 1.44
CA ILE A 115 -12.24 21.95 2.72
C ILE A 115 -12.11 20.85 3.75
N ASN A 116 -10.99 20.86 4.45
CA ASN A 116 -10.70 19.84 5.46
C ASN A 116 -11.04 20.43 6.82
N LEU A 117 -11.72 19.63 7.66
CA LEU A 117 -12.17 19.92 9.03
C LEU A 117 -13.62 20.44 9.13
N GLU A 118 -14.38 19.79 10.02
CA GLU A 118 -15.68 20.25 10.52
C GLU A 118 -15.63 21.74 10.90
N GLU A 119 -14.53 22.19 11.51
CA GLU A 119 -14.33 23.60 11.85
C GLU A 119 -14.23 24.52 10.63
N GLU A 120 -13.52 24.13 9.57
CA GLU A 120 -13.44 24.94 8.36
C GLU A 120 -14.82 25.00 7.70
N PHE A 121 -15.50 23.85 7.57
CA PHE A 121 -16.86 23.78 7.02
C PHE A 121 -17.88 24.62 7.81
N ILE A 122 -17.79 24.61 9.14
CA ILE A 122 -18.61 25.46 10.02
C ILE A 122 -18.28 26.94 9.79
N LYS A 123 -16.99 27.33 9.80
CA LYS A 123 -16.54 28.71 9.57
C LYS A 123 -16.94 29.24 8.18
N ILE A 124 -16.96 28.36 7.17
CA ILE A 124 -17.46 28.65 5.82
C ILE A 124 -18.95 28.94 5.88
N SER A 125 -19.70 28.03 6.48
CA SER A 125 -21.16 28.11 6.53
C SER A 125 -21.63 29.36 7.27
N GLU A 126 -20.89 29.83 8.29
CA GLU A 126 -21.13 31.09 9.02
C GLU A 126 -20.92 32.36 8.19
N LYS A 127 -20.06 32.33 7.16
CA LYS A 127 -19.65 33.51 6.39
C LYS A 127 -20.33 33.65 5.04
N MET A 128 -20.90 32.57 4.50
CA MET A 128 -21.42 32.51 3.13
C MET A 128 -22.71 33.34 2.97
N GLY A 129 -22.54 34.62 2.66
CA GLY A 129 -23.60 35.59 2.42
C GLY A 129 -23.59 36.05 0.96
N LYS A 130 -24.56 35.61 0.15
CA LYS A 130 -24.86 36.03 -1.24
C LYS A 130 -23.71 35.99 -2.29
N SER A 131 -22.42 35.91 -1.93
CA SER A 131 -21.28 35.86 -2.86
C SER A 131 -20.23 34.82 -2.44
N TYR A 132 -20.45 33.58 -2.89
CA TYR A 132 -19.54 32.44 -2.70
C TYR A 132 -18.07 32.76 -3.03
N VAL A 133 -17.83 33.56 -4.07
CA VAL A 133 -16.49 33.97 -4.48
C VAL A 133 -15.85 34.88 -3.44
N ARG A 134 -16.54 35.92 -2.96
CA ARG A 134 -15.97 36.85 -1.97
C ARG A 134 -15.62 36.12 -0.67
N ASP A 135 -16.51 35.25 -0.21
CA ASP A 135 -16.37 34.58 1.08
C ASP A 135 -15.27 33.49 1.02
N ALA A 136 -15.14 32.78 -0.12
CA ALA A 136 -14.01 31.87 -0.37
C ALA A 136 -12.66 32.60 -0.45
N ASN A 137 -12.63 33.82 -0.98
CA ASN A 137 -11.43 34.65 -1.03
C ASN A 137 -11.01 35.21 0.34
N GLU A 138 -11.97 35.60 1.19
CA GLU A 138 -11.69 36.00 2.58
C GLU A 138 -11.09 34.86 3.41
N MET A 139 -11.52 33.64 3.11
CA MET A 139 -11.00 32.45 3.75
C MET A 139 -9.59 32.09 3.31
N LEU A 140 -9.33 32.10 2.00
CA LEU A 140 -7.99 31.89 1.48
C LEU A 140 -7.03 32.97 1.98
N ALA A 141 -7.47 34.23 2.10
CA ALA A 141 -6.65 35.30 2.66
C ALA A 141 -6.25 35.07 4.13
N GLY A 142 -7.02 34.26 4.88
CA GLY A 142 -6.71 33.87 6.26
C GLY A 142 -5.98 32.53 6.39
N SER A 143 -5.75 31.79 5.30
CA SER A 143 -5.11 30.49 5.33
C SER A 143 -3.62 30.59 4.96
N PRO A 144 -2.78 29.61 5.36
CA PRO A 144 -1.41 29.50 4.87
C PRO A 144 -1.33 29.42 3.34
N ASP A 145 -2.41 29.01 2.67
CA ASP A 145 -2.44 28.83 1.22
C ASP A 145 -2.57 30.18 0.48
N ALA A 146 -2.93 31.27 1.17
CA ALA A 146 -3.04 32.64 0.63
C ALA A 146 -1.85 33.01 -0.25
N MET A 147 -0.64 32.60 0.17
CA MET A 147 0.60 32.91 -0.51
C MET A 147 0.69 32.35 -1.94
N LEU A 148 -0.09 31.32 -2.27
CA LEU A 148 -0.11 30.68 -3.59
C LEU A 148 -0.98 31.45 -4.61
N PHE A 149 -1.84 32.35 -4.14
CA PHE A 149 -2.82 33.06 -4.96
C PHE A 149 -2.44 34.54 -5.11
N GLU A 150 -2.46 35.06 -6.34
CA GLU A 150 -2.05 36.45 -6.64
C GLU A 150 -3.23 37.44 -6.66
N ASP A 151 -4.47 36.96 -6.81
CA ASP A 151 -5.67 37.80 -6.87
C ASP A 151 -6.89 37.14 -6.20
N LYS A 152 -7.70 37.99 -5.55
CA LYS A 152 -8.97 37.62 -4.89
C LYS A 152 -10.11 37.27 -5.86
N GLU A 153 -9.83 36.92 -7.11
CA GLU A 153 -10.85 36.61 -8.13
C GLU A 153 -10.64 35.23 -8.78
N GLN A 154 -9.64 34.45 -8.35
CA GLN A 154 -9.23 33.20 -9.00
C GLN A 154 -9.81 31.93 -8.37
N VAL A 155 -10.80 32.07 -7.50
CA VAL A 155 -11.28 30.97 -6.64
C VAL A 155 -12.66 30.51 -7.09
N ILE A 156 -12.75 29.26 -7.51
CA ILE A 156 -14.01 28.60 -7.83
C ILE A 156 -14.42 27.78 -6.61
N PHE A 157 -15.51 28.19 -5.97
CA PHE A 157 -16.16 27.38 -4.94
C PHE A 157 -17.11 26.38 -5.61
N ILE A 158 -16.81 25.09 -5.50
CA ILE A 158 -17.68 24.05 -6.06
C ILE A 158 -18.65 23.62 -4.96
N THR A 159 -19.94 23.88 -5.19
CA THR A 159 -21.05 23.41 -4.38
C THR A 159 -22.14 22.85 -5.28
N THR A 160 -22.88 21.87 -4.80
CA THR A 160 -23.96 21.24 -5.56
C THR A 160 -25.30 21.76 -5.06
N ASN A 161 -25.93 22.67 -5.82
CA ASN A 161 -27.32 23.04 -5.59
C ASN A 161 -28.25 21.90 -6.07
N PHE A 162 -29.56 22.00 -5.77
CA PHE A 162 -30.51 20.95 -6.13
C PHE A 162 -30.57 20.66 -7.64
N GLU A 163 -30.57 21.68 -8.50
CA GLU A 163 -30.65 21.48 -9.96
C GLU A 163 -29.41 20.78 -10.51
N THR A 164 -28.20 21.21 -10.10
CA THR A 164 -26.95 20.53 -10.46
C THR A 164 -26.90 19.11 -9.91
N PHE A 165 -27.37 18.90 -8.67
CA PHE A 165 -27.47 17.56 -8.09
C PHE A 165 -28.38 16.67 -8.94
N LYS A 166 -29.57 17.18 -9.29
CA LYS A 166 -30.54 16.48 -10.14
C LYS A 166 -29.93 16.09 -11.48
N GLU A 167 -29.27 17.03 -12.17
CA GLU A 167 -28.60 16.74 -13.45
C GLU A 167 -27.55 15.63 -13.31
N ILE A 168 -26.74 15.66 -12.25
CA ILE A 168 -25.75 14.62 -11.98
C ILE A 168 -26.43 13.27 -11.72
N ILE A 169 -27.50 13.24 -10.91
CA ILE A 169 -28.20 11.99 -10.60
C ILE A 169 -28.89 11.42 -11.84
N GLU A 170 -29.59 12.24 -12.64
CA GLU A 170 -30.25 11.81 -13.88
C GLU A 170 -29.25 11.24 -14.90
N ALA A 171 -28.01 11.75 -14.92
CA ALA A 171 -26.95 11.25 -15.79
C ALA A 171 -26.35 9.90 -15.34
N ASN A 172 -26.43 9.57 -14.05
CA ASN A 172 -25.78 8.38 -13.47
C ASN A 172 -26.77 7.30 -13.02
N VAL A 173 -28.06 7.65 -12.88
CA VAL A 173 -29.10 6.76 -12.35
C VAL A 173 -30.27 6.68 -13.33
N GLU A 174 -30.30 5.60 -14.09
CA GLU A 174 -31.32 5.37 -15.10
C GLU A 174 -32.72 5.12 -14.50
N GLY A 175 -33.73 5.84 -14.99
CA GLY A 175 -35.14 5.62 -14.65
C GLY A 175 -35.59 6.15 -13.28
N ILE A 176 -34.79 6.98 -12.60
CA ILE A 176 -35.15 7.56 -11.31
C ILE A 176 -36.26 8.62 -11.46
N LYS A 177 -37.22 8.63 -10.51
CA LYS A 177 -38.31 9.63 -10.50
C LYS A 177 -37.86 10.90 -9.81
N HIS A 178 -38.44 12.04 -10.20
CA HIS A 178 -38.12 13.34 -9.61
C HIS A 178 -38.32 13.39 -8.08
N GLU A 179 -39.39 12.77 -7.57
CA GLU A 179 -39.66 12.66 -6.13
C GLU A 179 -38.56 11.90 -5.38
N ASP A 180 -37.98 10.86 -6.00
CA ASP A 180 -36.88 10.09 -5.43
C ASP A 180 -35.57 10.91 -5.43
N ILE A 181 -35.33 11.74 -6.45
CA ILE A 181 -34.18 12.66 -6.50
C ILE A 181 -34.27 13.68 -5.37
N TRP A 182 -35.46 14.24 -5.13
CA TRP A 182 -35.70 15.18 -4.03
C TRP A 182 -35.38 14.53 -2.67
N ASN A 183 -35.89 13.32 -2.43
CA ASN A 183 -35.62 12.59 -1.20
C ASN A 183 -34.14 12.23 -1.04
N LEU A 184 -33.47 11.82 -2.13
CA LEU A 184 -32.03 11.54 -2.15
C LEU A 184 -31.20 12.79 -1.83
N TYR A 185 -31.59 13.95 -2.34
CA TYR A 185 -30.87 15.20 -2.07
C TYR A 185 -30.78 15.46 -0.57
N TYR A 186 -31.90 15.36 0.14
CA TYR A 186 -31.89 15.57 1.59
C TYR A 186 -31.24 14.41 2.33
N ALA A 187 -31.50 13.16 1.96
CA ALA A 187 -30.93 12.00 2.65
C ALA A 187 -29.40 11.89 2.53
N SER A 188 -28.82 12.46 1.47
CA SER A 188 -27.38 12.50 1.22
C SER A 188 -26.69 13.81 1.63
N GLY A 189 -27.45 14.79 2.14
CA GLY A 189 -26.93 16.13 2.41
C GLY A 189 -26.49 16.89 1.14
N GLY A 190 -27.04 16.52 -0.02
CA GLY A 190 -26.73 17.10 -1.32
C GLY A 190 -25.45 16.58 -1.98
N LEU A 191 -24.87 15.48 -1.47
CA LEU A 191 -23.66 14.86 -2.03
C LEU A 191 -24.04 13.82 -3.11
N PRO A 192 -23.74 14.07 -4.41
CA PRO A 192 -24.12 13.15 -5.48
C PRO A 192 -23.54 11.75 -5.32
N THR A 193 -22.27 11.64 -4.95
CA THR A 193 -21.60 10.35 -4.73
C THR A 193 -22.35 9.50 -3.71
N LEU A 194 -22.67 10.08 -2.55
CA LEU A 194 -23.40 9.36 -1.50
C LEU A 194 -24.82 8.97 -1.96
N ALA A 195 -25.53 9.86 -2.66
CA ALA A 195 -26.84 9.55 -3.21
C ALA A 195 -26.81 8.38 -4.22
N ILE A 196 -25.79 8.32 -5.08
CA ILE A 196 -25.58 7.20 -6.01
C ILE A 196 -25.34 5.90 -5.25
N LEU A 197 -24.51 5.91 -4.19
CA LEU A 197 -24.27 4.72 -3.35
C LEU A 197 -25.56 4.27 -2.66
N MET A 198 -26.30 5.20 -2.03
CA MET A 198 -27.57 4.94 -1.37
C MET A 198 -28.60 4.33 -2.31
N HIS A 199 -28.73 4.89 -3.51
CA HIS A 199 -29.63 4.37 -4.54
C HIS A 199 -29.21 2.96 -4.99
N ASN A 200 -27.94 2.76 -5.33
CA ASN A 200 -27.43 1.50 -5.88
C ASN A 200 -27.57 0.32 -4.91
N ILE A 201 -27.30 0.51 -3.62
CA ILE A 201 -27.53 -0.54 -2.61
C ILE A 201 -29.00 -0.61 -2.15
N GLY A 202 -29.83 0.36 -2.54
CA GLY A 202 -31.25 0.40 -2.19
C GLY A 202 -31.47 0.69 -0.72
N VAL A 203 -30.78 1.70 -0.18
CA VAL A 203 -31.12 2.33 1.10
C VAL A 203 -32.55 2.85 1.00
N LYS A 204 -33.36 2.62 2.03
CA LYS A 204 -34.71 3.18 2.08
C LYS A 204 -34.63 4.62 2.58
N TYR A 205 -35.01 5.56 1.74
CA TYR A 205 -35.19 6.97 2.07
C TYR A 205 -36.63 7.34 1.70
N GLY A 206 -37.43 7.67 2.71
CA GLY A 206 -38.84 8.06 2.54
C GLY A 206 -39.05 9.55 2.75
N GLU A 207 -40.22 10.04 2.33
CA GLU A 207 -40.60 11.44 2.48
C GLU A 207 -40.52 11.90 3.95
N GLU A 208 -40.89 11.05 4.91
CA GLU A 208 -40.78 11.35 6.35
C GLU A 208 -39.32 11.47 6.82
N THR A 209 -38.44 10.57 6.41
CA THR A 209 -37.00 10.64 6.75
C THR A 209 -36.34 11.86 6.13
N ALA A 210 -36.65 12.16 4.87
CA ALA A 210 -36.17 13.36 4.19
C ALA A 210 -36.71 14.64 4.84
N LYS A 211 -37.99 14.64 5.26
CA LYS A 211 -38.60 15.74 6.02
C LYS A 211 -37.95 15.92 7.38
N ASP A 212 -37.70 14.87 8.15
CA ASP A 212 -37.06 14.95 9.46
C ASP A 212 -35.64 15.52 9.34
N VAL A 213 -34.89 15.05 8.35
CA VAL A 213 -33.57 15.59 7.99
C VAL A 213 -33.68 17.06 7.61
N TYR A 214 -34.58 17.42 6.70
CA TYR A 214 -34.82 18.78 6.26
C TYR A 214 -35.19 19.72 7.42
N PHE A 215 -36.15 19.30 8.25
CA PHE A 215 -36.58 20.06 9.42
C PHE A 215 -35.48 20.18 10.47
N SER A 216 -34.60 19.18 10.60
CA SER A 216 -33.43 19.28 11.50
C SER A 216 -32.46 20.37 11.05
N ILE A 217 -32.23 20.49 9.73
CA ILE A 217 -31.38 21.52 9.12
C ILE A 217 -32.07 22.90 9.20
N GLU A 218 -33.38 22.99 8.95
CA GLU A 218 -34.13 24.26 9.01
C GLU A 218 -34.33 24.78 10.43
N ARG A 219 -34.47 23.90 11.44
CA ARG A 219 -34.63 24.28 12.86
C ARG A 219 -33.31 24.68 13.52
N ALA A 220 -32.19 24.59 12.80
CA ALA A 220 -30.91 25.07 13.28
C ALA A 220 -30.99 26.56 13.63
N LYS A 221 -30.49 26.94 14.81
CA LYS A 221 -30.65 28.30 15.35
C LYS A 221 -29.64 29.29 14.78
N ASN A 222 -28.57 28.78 14.18
CA ASN A 222 -27.47 29.52 13.58
C ASN A 222 -26.79 28.63 12.51
N ASP A 223 -25.89 29.22 11.72
CA ASP A 223 -25.22 28.54 10.61
C ASP A 223 -24.31 27.38 11.05
N LYS A 224 -23.75 27.46 12.26
CA LYS A 224 -22.94 26.38 12.85
C LYS A 224 -23.77 25.14 13.18
N ASP A 225 -24.95 25.33 13.77
CA ASP A 225 -25.90 24.25 14.04
C ASP A 225 -26.38 23.62 12.72
N ARG A 226 -26.54 24.44 11.68
CA ARG A 226 -26.93 23.99 10.33
C ARG A 226 -25.85 23.14 9.68
N ALA A 227 -24.60 23.59 9.74
CA ALA A 227 -23.44 22.85 9.23
C ALA A 227 -23.29 21.49 9.93
N ARG A 228 -23.43 21.45 11.25
CA ARG A 228 -23.41 20.19 12.03
C ARG A 228 -24.56 19.26 11.65
N ALA A 229 -25.77 19.80 11.48
CA ALA A 229 -26.90 19.01 11.02
C ALA A 229 -26.63 18.40 9.64
N THR A 230 -26.05 19.16 8.70
CA THR A 230 -25.66 18.64 7.38
C THR A 230 -24.60 17.53 7.48
N LEU A 231 -23.56 17.68 8.30
CA LEU A 231 -22.55 16.64 8.49
C LEU A 231 -23.15 15.36 9.08
N ASN A 232 -24.03 15.49 10.08
CA ASN A 232 -24.75 14.35 10.66
C ASN A 232 -25.59 13.60 9.62
N VAL A 233 -26.18 14.32 8.66
CA VAL A 233 -26.96 13.72 7.57
C VAL A 233 -26.06 12.92 6.64
N VAL A 234 -24.94 13.49 6.21
CA VAL A 234 -23.95 12.79 5.38
C VAL A 234 -23.47 11.52 6.07
N TYR A 235 -23.10 11.66 7.35
CA TYR A 235 -22.67 10.56 8.19
C TYR A 235 -23.71 9.44 8.30
N ASN A 236 -24.96 9.80 8.62
CA ASN A 236 -26.06 8.83 8.70
C ASN A 236 -26.35 8.17 7.36
N GLY A 237 -26.19 8.89 6.25
CA GLY A 237 -26.30 8.34 4.90
C GLY A 237 -25.21 7.29 4.63
N ILE A 238 -23.95 7.58 4.98
CA ILE A 238 -22.83 6.63 4.87
C ILE A 238 -23.10 5.38 5.74
N LYS A 239 -23.51 5.58 7.00
CA LYS A 239 -23.89 4.48 7.90
C LYS A 239 -25.02 3.64 7.31
N SER A 240 -26.00 4.27 6.68
CA SER A 240 -27.11 3.57 6.04
C SER A 240 -26.67 2.74 4.84
N VAL A 241 -25.68 3.21 4.05
CA VAL A 241 -25.07 2.42 2.97
C VAL A 241 -24.38 1.18 3.55
N TYR A 242 -23.58 1.35 4.61
CA TYR A 242 -22.90 0.25 5.29
C TYR A 242 -23.87 -0.80 5.82
N GLU A 243 -24.87 -0.38 6.61
CA GLU A 243 -25.88 -1.28 7.17
C GLU A 243 -26.67 -1.99 6.07
N ARG A 244 -27.02 -1.28 4.99
CA ARG A 244 -27.74 -1.89 3.88
C ARG A 244 -26.91 -2.91 3.11
N ALA A 245 -25.61 -2.67 2.96
CA ALA A 245 -24.68 -3.63 2.36
C ALA A 245 -24.58 -4.89 3.24
N LYS A 246 -24.42 -4.71 4.55
CA LYS A 246 -24.40 -5.78 5.57
C LYS A 246 -25.67 -6.64 5.51
N GLU A 247 -26.84 -6.02 5.44
CA GLU A 247 -28.14 -6.71 5.33
C GLU A 247 -28.28 -7.51 4.02
N LYS A 248 -27.89 -6.93 2.88
CA LYS A 248 -28.08 -7.55 1.56
C LYS A 248 -27.15 -8.73 1.34
N ASN A 249 -25.85 -8.51 1.55
CA ASN A 249 -24.82 -9.52 1.40
C ASN A 249 -23.55 -9.09 2.14
N LEU A 250 -23.24 -9.78 3.23
CA LEU A 250 -22.08 -9.50 4.07
C LEU A 250 -20.74 -9.55 3.32
N ALA A 251 -20.66 -10.30 2.21
CA ALA A 251 -19.48 -10.35 1.35
C ALA A 251 -19.10 -8.96 0.78
N LEU A 252 -20.04 -8.01 0.71
CA LEU A 252 -19.75 -6.62 0.31
C LEU A 252 -18.86 -5.90 1.34
N LEU A 253 -18.98 -6.22 2.63
CA LEU A 253 -18.11 -5.62 3.65
C LEU A 253 -16.66 -6.05 3.47
N ALA A 254 -16.41 -7.28 3.00
CA ALA A 254 -15.07 -7.72 2.65
C ALA A 254 -14.47 -6.87 1.52
N LEU A 255 -15.30 -6.43 0.56
CA LEU A 255 -14.89 -5.53 -0.53
C LEU A 255 -14.67 -4.08 -0.09
N PHE A 256 -15.38 -3.62 0.94
CA PHE A 256 -15.13 -2.31 1.57
C PHE A 256 -13.77 -2.26 2.25
N VAL A 257 -13.23 -3.42 2.63
CA VAL A 257 -11.88 -3.55 3.19
C VAL A 257 -10.82 -3.70 2.10
N GLN A 258 -11.02 -4.62 1.14
CA GLN A 258 -9.99 -4.94 0.13
C GLN A 258 -10.58 -5.67 -1.09
N PRO A 259 -9.87 -5.82 -2.22
CA PRO A 259 -10.26 -6.77 -3.25
C PRO A 259 -10.12 -8.23 -2.75
N VAL A 260 -11.05 -9.11 -3.10
CA VAL A 260 -11.14 -10.48 -2.53
C VAL A 260 -11.39 -11.53 -3.62
N ALA A 261 -10.67 -12.65 -3.57
CA ALA A 261 -10.91 -13.76 -4.49
C ALA A 261 -12.19 -14.53 -4.17
N SER A 262 -12.79 -15.20 -5.16
CA SER A 262 -14.05 -15.93 -4.97
C SER A 262 -13.94 -17.03 -3.89
N ASP A 263 -12.83 -17.76 -3.85
CA ASP A 263 -12.57 -18.79 -2.83
C ASP A 263 -12.35 -18.19 -1.43
N GLU A 264 -11.80 -16.97 -1.36
CA GLU A 264 -11.62 -16.23 -0.12
C GLU A 264 -12.97 -15.74 0.43
N ILE A 265 -13.91 -15.31 -0.44
CA ILE A 265 -15.28 -14.96 -0.05
C ILE A 265 -16.03 -16.17 0.52
N GLU A 266 -15.93 -17.33 -0.12
CA GLU A 266 -16.57 -18.56 0.37
C GLU A 266 -16.09 -18.90 1.79
N ARG A 267 -14.76 -18.89 2.00
CA ARG A 267 -14.16 -19.12 3.32
C ARG A 267 -14.53 -18.05 4.35
N PHE A 268 -14.60 -16.79 3.94
CA PHE A 268 -15.00 -15.67 4.80
C PHE A 268 -16.45 -15.84 5.28
N CYS A 269 -17.37 -16.18 4.37
CA CYS A 269 -18.79 -16.40 4.69
C CYS A 269 -19.02 -17.59 5.65
N GLU A 270 -18.12 -18.57 5.67
CA GLU A 270 -18.18 -19.75 6.53
C GLU A 270 -17.48 -19.58 7.89
N ASP A 271 -16.67 -18.52 8.09
CA ASP A 271 -15.89 -18.33 9.31
C ASP A 271 -16.80 -18.07 10.52
N GLY A 272 -16.72 -18.94 11.54
CA GLY A 272 -17.57 -18.85 12.73
C GLY A 272 -17.43 -17.54 13.53
N ARG A 273 -16.29 -16.84 13.40
CA ARG A 273 -16.06 -15.56 14.09
C ARG A 273 -16.95 -14.46 13.54
N ILE A 274 -17.17 -14.41 12.23
CA ILE A 274 -18.03 -13.37 11.63
C ILE A 274 -19.48 -13.54 12.09
N LYS A 275 -19.94 -14.79 12.23
CA LYS A 275 -21.26 -15.12 12.79
C LYS A 275 -21.39 -14.76 14.27
N LYS A 276 -20.30 -14.86 15.04
CA LYS A 276 -20.28 -14.44 16.44
C LYS A 276 -20.38 -12.91 16.58
N THR A 277 -19.70 -12.17 15.70
CA THR A 277 -19.67 -10.70 15.74
C THR A 277 -20.93 -10.06 15.16
N ILE A 278 -21.35 -10.48 13.95
CA ILE A 278 -22.42 -9.83 13.19
C ILE A 278 -23.78 -10.53 13.36
N GLY A 279 -23.78 -11.77 13.86
CA GLY A 279 -25.00 -12.54 14.08
C GLY A 279 -25.52 -13.20 12.80
N ARG A 280 -26.81 -13.01 12.50
CA ARG A 280 -27.47 -13.65 11.35
C ARG A 280 -27.41 -12.74 10.13
N PHE A 281 -26.81 -13.24 9.06
CA PHE A 281 -26.62 -12.50 7.81
C PHE A 281 -26.85 -13.38 6.58
N ASN A 282 -26.95 -12.73 5.41
CA ASN A 282 -26.78 -13.37 4.12
C ASN A 282 -25.33 -13.15 3.66
N CYS A 283 -24.65 -14.19 3.17
CA CYS A 283 -23.29 -14.08 2.65
C CYS A 283 -23.12 -15.05 1.49
N GLY A 284 -22.57 -14.59 0.38
CA GLY A 284 -22.35 -15.43 -0.78
C GLY A 284 -21.87 -14.66 -2.00
N LYS A 285 -22.09 -15.28 -3.18
CA LYS A 285 -21.58 -14.78 -4.46
C LYS A 285 -21.99 -13.34 -4.75
N LEU A 286 -21.07 -12.61 -5.39
CA LEU A 286 -21.18 -11.19 -5.67
C LEU A 286 -21.59 -10.87 -7.12
N ASP A 287 -21.81 -11.90 -7.96
CA ASP A 287 -22.10 -11.74 -9.39
C ASP A 287 -23.38 -10.95 -9.69
N GLY A 288 -24.34 -10.91 -8.75
CA GLY A 288 -25.60 -10.16 -8.89
C GLY A 288 -25.52 -8.66 -8.54
N TYR A 289 -24.32 -8.13 -8.27
CA TYR A 289 -24.09 -6.77 -7.79
C TYR A 289 -23.31 -5.90 -8.79
N GLU A 290 -23.62 -6.01 -10.09
CA GLU A 290 -22.84 -5.41 -11.20
C GLU A 290 -22.61 -3.89 -11.10
N ARG A 291 -23.52 -3.13 -10.46
CA ARG A 291 -23.31 -1.68 -10.23
C ARG A 291 -22.32 -1.36 -9.10
N ILE A 292 -22.02 -2.34 -8.25
CA ILE A 292 -21.24 -2.22 -7.02
C ILE A 292 -19.90 -2.95 -7.16
N VAL A 293 -19.90 -4.08 -7.87
CA VAL A 293 -18.80 -5.03 -7.92
C VAL A 293 -18.40 -5.28 -9.36
N GLU A 294 -17.10 -5.16 -9.61
CA GLU A 294 -16.43 -5.59 -10.83
C GLU A 294 -15.60 -6.84 -10.54
N PHE A 295 -15.21 -7.56 -11.60
CA PHE A 295 -14.32 -8.70 -11.45
C PHE A 295 -13.26 -8.75 -12.55
N HIS A 296 -12.13 -9.35 -12.21
CA HIS A 296 -11.07 -9.70 -13.15
C HIS A 296 -10.50 -11.09 -12.82
N GLU A 297 -9.73 -11.65 -13.76
CA GLU A 297 -8.96 -12.86 -13.51
C GLU A 297 -7.57 -12.50 -12.98
N GLU A 298 -7.18 -13.11 -11.86
CA GLU A 298 -5.84 -13.02 -11.31
C GLU A 298 -5.09 -14.34 -11.55
N GLU A 299 -3.84 -14.27 -12.00
CA GLU A 299 -2.97 -15.44 -12.05
C GLU A 299 -2.64 -15.92 -10.62
N TRP A 300 -2.76 -17.22 -10.43
CA TRP A 300 -2.60 -17.90 -9.16
C TRP A 300 -1.57 -19.03 -9.26
N PHE A 301 -1.45 -19.80 -8.18
CA PHE A 301 -0.50 -20.92 -8.07
C PHE A 301 -0.66 -21.95 -9.20
N GLU A 302 0.47 -22.47 -9.70
CA GLU A 302 0.56 -23.45 -10.82
C GLU A 302 -0.09 -22.99 -12.14
N GLY A 303 -0.06 -21.68 -12.43
CA GLY A 303 -0.64 -21.13 -13.65
C GLY A 303 -2.18 -21.21 -13.70
N LYS A 304 -2.82 -21.52 -12.57
CA LYS A 304 -4.27 -21.44 -12.43
C LYS A 304 -4.68 -19.98 -12.41
N LYS A 305 -5.89 -19.68 -12.85
CA LYS A 305 -6.49 -18.36 -12.69
C LYS A 305 -7.62 -18.44 -11.68
N ARG A 306 -7.84 -17.34 -10.94
CA ARG A 306 -8.99 -17.21 -10.03
C ARG A 306 -9.73 -15.90 -10.27
N LYS A 307 -11.03 -15.92 -9.99
CA LYS A 307 -11.89 -14.75 -10.08
C LYS A 307 -11.68 -13.87 -8.85
N VAL A 308 -11.33 -12.61 -9.06
CA VAL A 308 -11.17 -11.60 -8.00
C VAL A 308 -12.26 -10.56 -8.17
N TYR A 309 -12.94 -10.27 -7.06
CA TYR A 309 -13.94 -9.23 -6.97
C TYR A 309 -13.33 -7.94 -6.40
N GLU A 310 -13.72 -6.80 -6.95
CA GLU A 310 -13.37 -5.48 -6.47
C GLU A 310 -14.59 -4.55 -6.53
N LEU A 311 -14.60 -3.50 -5.71
CA LEU A 311 -15.58 -2.42 -5.87
C LEU A 311 -15.39 -1.72 -7.22
N SER A 312 -16.50 -1.42 -7.88
CA SER A 312 -16.49 -0.56 -9.07
C SER A 312 -15.91 0.82 -8.74
N GLU A 313 -15.44 1.55 -9.75
CA GLU A 313 -14.79 2.85 -9.56
C GLU A 313 -15.63 3.81 -8.70
N SER A 314 -16.94 3.89 -8.98
CA SER A 314 -17.89 4.72 -8.23
C SER A 314 -18.02 4.33 -6.75
N TRP A 315 -17.73 3.07 -6.41
CA TRP A 315 -17.86 2.51 -5.06
C TRP A 315 -16.55 2.50 -4.26
N ARG A 316 -15.39 2.69 -4.88
CA ARG A 316 -14.08 2.67 -4.18
C ARG A 316 -13.97 3.66 -3.03
N HIS A 317 -14.70 4.78 -3.08
CA HIS A 317 -14.79 5.77 -2.00
C HIS A 317 -15.33 5.18 -0.68
N MET A 318 -16.08 4.08 -0.74
CA MET A 318 -16.61 3.43 0.45
C MET A 318 -15.50 2.94 1.40
N ARG A 319 -14.28 2.67 0.90
CA ARG A 319 -13.15 2.31 1.78
C ARG A 319 -12.77 3.46 2.71
N LEU A 320 -12.70 4.69 2.16
CA LEU A 320 -12.42 5.90 2.95
C LEU A 320 -13.54 6.21 3.93
N PHE A 321 -14.79 6.04 3.50
CA PHE A 321 -15.95 6.21 4.37
C PHE A 321 -16.00 5.19 5.50
N LEU A 322 -15.52 3.96 5.27
CA LEU A 322 -15.46 2.91 6.28
C LEU A 322 -14.56 3.29 7.44
N ASP A 323 -13.38 3.87 7.17
CA ASP A 323 -12.46 4.30 8.23
C ASP A 323 -13.08 5.41 9.10
N VAL A 324 -13.76 6.38 8.47
CA VAL A 324 -14.50 7.42 9.20
C VAL A 324 -15.62 6.83 10.07
N LEU A 325 -16.34 5.82 9.57
CA LEU A 325 -17.36 5.14 10.38
C LEU A 325 -16.75 4.42 11.57
N CYS A 326 -15.60 3.76 11.40
CA CYS A 326 -14.92 3.05 12.48
C CYS A 326 -14.45 4.01 13.57
N ASP A 327 -13.94 5.19 13.20
CA ASP A 327 -13.47 6.18 14.18
C ASP A 327 -14.61 6.81 15.01
N LEU A 328 -15.85 6.70 14.52
CA LEU A 328 -17.04 7.30 15.15
C LEU A 328 -17.97 6.28 15.83
N GLU A 329 -17.95 5.00 15.43
CA GLU A 329 -18.84 3.95 15.95
C GLU A 329 -18.08 2.68 16.31
N GLU A 330 -17.91 2.46 17.61
CA GLU A 330 -17.25 1.27 18.17
C GLU A 330 -17.84 -0.05 17.65
N ASN A 331 -19.16 -0.12 17.45
CA ASN A 331 -19.79 -1.34 16.92
C ASN A 331 -19.36 -1.64 15.47
N ILE A 332 -19.25 -0.60 14.63
CA ILE A 332 -18.81 -0.77 13.24
C ILE A 332 -17.31 -1.09 13.22
N GLU A 333 -16.53 -0.43 14.08
CA GLU A 333 -15.11 -0.73 14.25
C GLU A 333 -14.87 -2.21 14.58
N GLU A 334 -15.59 -2.76 15.56
CA GLU A 334 -15.46 -4.18 15.95
C GLU A 334 -15.86 -5.14 14.82
N GLU A 335 -16.91 -4.80 14.05
CA GLU A 335 -17.30 -5.57 12.85
C GLU A 335 -16.17 -5.56 11.80
N VAL A 336 -15.64 -4.38 11.46
CA VAL A 336 -14.58 -4.21 10.46
C VAL A 336 -13.27 -4.85 10.90
N LYS A 337 -12.93 -4.76 12.19
CA LYS A 337 -11.79 -5.44 12.80
C LYS A 337 -11.88 -6.94 12.58
N ALA A 338 -13.04 -7.54 12.85
CA ALA A 338 -13.27 -8.96 12.60
C ALA A 338 -13.13 -9.33 11.12
N VAL A 339 -13.64 -8.49 10.20
CA VAL A 339 -13.48 -8.70 8.75
C VAL A 339 -12.01 -8.70 8.34
N ARG A 340 -11.25 -7.67 8.75
CA ARG A 340 -9.82 -7.52 8.42
C ARG A 340 -8.99 -8.69 8.96
N GLU A 341 -9.23 -9.12 10.20
CA GLU A 341 -8.55 -10.28 10.80
C GLU A 341 -8.83 -11.57 10.03
N ILE A 342 -10.10 -11.85 9.70
CA ILE A 342 -10.48 -13.07 8.99
C ILE A 342 -9.86 -13.11 7.60
N LEU A 343 -9.91 -12.00 6.85
CA LEU A 343 -9.33 -11.92 5.51
C LEU A 343 -7.80 -12.10 5.56
N LEU A 344 -7.11 -11.50 6.54
CA LEU A 344 -5.68 -11.69 6.75
C LEU A 344 -5.34 -13.15 7.04
N ASP A 345 -6.10 -13.81 7.92
CA ASP A 345 -5.90 -15.23 8.26
C ASP A 345 -6.16 -16.15 7.05
N ILE A 346 -7.18 -15.84 6.24
CA ILE A 346 -7.51 -16.57 5.01
C ILE A 346 -6.35 -16.47 4.01
N MET A 347 -5.84 -15.26 3.75
CA MET A 347 -4.73 -15.02 2.84
C MET A 347 -3.45 -15.71 3.32
N THR A 348 -3.14 -15.59 4.60
CA THR A 348 -1.98 -16.25 5.24
C THR A 348 -2.09 -17.76 5.11
N SER A 349 -3.23 -18.34 5.44
CA SER A 349 -3.48 -19.78 5.32
C SER A 349 -3.40 -20.26 3.86
N ASN A 350 -3.91 -19.48 2.90
CA ASN A 350 -3.77 -19.78 1.47
C ASN A 350 -2.30 -19.81 1.06
N SER A 351 -1.53 -18.80 1.48
CA SER A 351 -0.09 -18.74 1.21
C SER A 351 0.67 -19.91 1.85
N GLU A 352 0.40 -20.25 3.10
CA GLU A 352 1.05 -21.37 3.78
C GLU A 352 0.69 -22.73 3.14
N LYS A 353 -0.55 -22.93 2.72
CA LYS A 353 -1.01 -24.19 2.10
C LYS A 353 -0.49 -24.40 0.69
N THR A 354 -0.37 -23.33 -0.09
CA THR A 354 -0.07 -23.42 -1.53
C THR A 354 1.34 -22.94 -1.89
N GLY A 355 1.93 -22.09 -1.06
CA GLY A 355 3.13 -21.31 -1.38
C GLY A 355 2.86 -20.16 -2.36
N GLY A 356 1.63 -20.03 -2.89
CA GLY A 356 1.22 -18.96 -3.79
C GLY A 356 1.02 -17.64 -3.05
N ARG A 357 1.47 -16.55 -3.66
CA ARG A 357 1.32 -15.17 -3.17
C ARG A 357 1.09 -14.26 -4.37
N THR A 358 0.16 -13.32 -4.27
CA THR A 358 -0.07 -12.30 -5.31
C THR A 358 0.16 -10.91 -4.77
N GLY A 359 0.36 -9.94 -5.68
CA GLY A 359 0.51 -8.53 -5.32
C GLY A 359 -0.70 -8.02 -4.53
N ARG A 360 -1.92 -8.41 -4.92
CA ARG A 360 -3.15 -8.08 -4.18
C ARG A 360 -3.09 -8.55 -2.73
N MET A 361 -2.73 -9.81 -2.50
CA MET A 361 -2.65 -10.36 -1.14
C MET A 361 -1.59 -9.64 -0.30
N LEU A 362 -0.43 -9.34 -0.90
CA LEU A 362 0.63 -8.61 -0.23
C LEU A 362 0.15 -7.22 0.21
N LEU A 363 -0.39 -6.43 -0.72
CA LEU A 363 -0.87 -5.07 -0.43
C LEU A 363 -1.98 -5.09 0.63
N SER A 364 -2.95 -6.00 0.47
CA SER A 364 -4.07 -6.13 1.41
C SER A 364 -3.61 -6.57 2.80
N ALA A 365 -2.62 -7.47 2.88
CA ALA A 365 -2.08 -7.92 4.16
C ALA A 365 -1.34 -6.78 4.89
N LEU A 366 -0.49 -6.02 4.20
CA LEU A 366 0.22 -4.88 4.79
C LEU A 366 -0.74 -3.79 5.28
N GLU A 367 -1.79 -3.49 4.49
CA GLU A 367 -2.82 -2.52 4.86
C GLU A 367 -3.60 -2.98 6.10
N ASN A 368 -4.12 -4.21 6.09
CA ASN A 368 -4.88 -4.76 7.23
C ASN A 368 -4.04 -4.80 8.50
N MET A 369 -2.78 -5.24 8.43
CA MET A 369 -1.91 -5.26 9.60
C MET A 369 -1.63 -3.85 10.12
N GLY A 370 -1.46 -2.88 9.23
CA GLY A 370 -1.33 -1.48 9.62
C GLY A 370 -2.56 -0.97 10.37
N TRP A 371 -3.74 -1.20 9.83
CA TRP A 371 -5.02 -0.77 10.40
C TRP A 371 -5.33 -1.46 11.73
N LEU A 372 -5.08 -2.77 11.82
CA LEU A 372 -5.30 -3.57 13.04
C LEU A 372 -4.35 -3.15 14.17
N LYS A 373 -3.10 -2.84 13.83
CA LYS A 373 -2.09 -2.34 14.78
C LYS A 373 -2.54 -1.05 15.46
N GLU A 374 -3.07 -0.11 14.69
CA GLU A 374 -3.58 1.17 15.21
C GLU A 374 -4.70 0.98 16.25
N ARG A 375 -5.37 -0.17 16.19
CA ARG A 375 -6.45 -0.59 17.11
C ARG A 375 -5.99 -1.70 18.07
N SER A 376 -4.69 -1.74 18.35
CA SER A 376 -4.06 -2.64 19.33
C SER A 376 -4.25 -4.14 19.09
N VAL A 377 -4.45 -4.55 17.83
CA VAL A 377 -4.46 -5.96 17.42
C VAL A 377 -3.12 -6.29 16.76
N PHE A 378 -2.28 -7.05 17.47
CA PHE A 378 -0.91 -7.35 17.06
C PHE A 378 -0.79 -8.76 16.45
N LYS A 379 -0.77 -8.82 15.11
CA LYS A 379 -0.61 -10.05 14.32
C LYS A 379 0.86 -10.26 13.92
N LEU A 380 1.73 -10.47 14.92
CA LEU A 380 3.19 -10.46 14.72
C LEU A 380 3.69 -11.53 13.73
N LYS A 381 3.16 -12.76 13.79
CA LYS A 381 3.54 -13.84 12.86
C LYS A 381 3.26 -13.43 11.42
N GLU A 382 2.06 -12.91 11.16
CA GLU A 382 1.64 -12.44 9.85
C GLU A 382 2.49 -11.24 9.40
N ALA A 383 2.84 -10.33 10.32
CA ALA A 383 3.69 -9.18 10.03
C ALA A 383 5.10 -9.58 9.62
N LEU A 384 5.69 -10.58 10.28
CA LEU A 384 6.99 -11.15 9.91
C LEU A 384 6.92 -11.85 8.55
N LEU A 385 5.86 -12.64 8.30
CA LEU A 385 5.67 -13.34 7.03
C LEU A 385 5.52 -12.37 5.85
N TRP A 386 4.49 -11.52 5.90
CA TRP A 386 4.15 -10.61 4.80
C TRP A 386 5.16 -9.47 4.69
N GLY A 387 5.75 -9.02 5.80
CA GLY A 387 6.89 -8.10 5.78
C GLY A 387 8.09 -8.70 5.05
N GLY A 388 8.38 -9.98 5.28
CA GLY A 388 9.43 -10.70 4.56
C GLY A 388 9.17 -10.87 3.06
N VAL A 389 7.91 -11.16 2.71
CA VAL A 389 7.44 -11.17 1.32
C VAL A 389 7.60 -9.79 0.68
N ALA A 390 7.27 -8.73 1.40
CA ALA A 390 7.43 -7.35 0.94
C ALA A 390 8.90 -7.03 0.69
N LEU A 391 9.80 -7.36 1.62
CA LEU A 391 11.24 -7.15 1.45
C LEU A 391 11.80 -7.82 0.18
N SER A 392 11.25 -8.99 -0.18
CA SER A 392 11.72 -9.75 -1.35
C SER A 392 11.14 -9.28 -2.68
N ASN A 393 9.85 -8.89 -2.70
CA ASN A 393 9.13 -8.58 -3.96
C ASN A 393 8.94 -7.08 -4.20
N MET A 394 8.84 -6.29 -3.13
CA MET A 394 8.66 -4.83 -3.16
C MET A 394 9.52 -4.19 -2.06
N PRO A 395 10.86 -4.25 -2.16
CA PRO A 395 11.76 -3.88 -1.06
C PRO A 395 11.46 -2.52 -0.42
N PRO A 396 11.19 -1.42 -1.16
CA PRO A 396 10.87 -0.13 -0.55
C PRO A 396 9.70 -0.19 0.46
N MET A 397 8.62 -0.88 0.10
CA MET A 397 7.47 -1.07 0.97
C MET A 397 7.81 -1.96 2.17
N GLY A 398 8.56 -3.03 1.96
CA GLY A 398 9.02 -3.90 3.05
C GLY A 398 9.90 -3.17 4.07
N PHE A 399 10.75 -2.27 3.58
CA PHE A 399 11.57 -1.40 4.42
C PHE A 399 10.71 -0.44 5.23
N GLU A 400 9.78 0.30 4.62
CA GLU A 400 8.87 1.18 5.37
C GLU A 400 8.08 0.41 6.43
N PHE A 401 7.64 -0.80 6.11
CA PHE A 401 6.87 -1.65 7.01
C PHE A 401 7.67 -2.18 8.23
N ARG A 402 9.01 -2.19 8.18
CA ARG A 402 9.87 -2.71 9.27
C ARG A 402 9.60 -2.06 10.63
N LEU A 403 9.27 -0.77 10.64
CA LEU A 403 8.96 -0.03 11.86
C LEU A 403 7.65 -0.51 12.50
N LYS A 404 6.69 -0.98 11.68
CA LYS A 404 5.46 -1.59 12.18
C LYS A 404 5.73 -2.97 12.78
N VAL A 405 6.64 -3.75 12.17
CA VAL A 405 7.07 -5.05 12.69
C VAL A 405 7.77 -4.89 14.05
N LEU A 406 8.70 -3.93 14.17
CA LEU A 406 9.40 -3.64 15.43
C LEU A 406 8.43 -3.26 16.56
N ASP A 407 7.47 -2.36 16.30
CA ASP A 407 6.48 -2.00 17.32
C ASP A 407 5.58 -3.17 17.75
N MET A 408 5.34 -4.14 16.87
CA MET A 408 4.60 -5.37 17.22
C MET A 408 5.46 -6.36 18.00
N TRP A 409 6.76 -6.44 17.69
CA TRP A 409 7.73 -7.30 18.36
C TRP A 409 7.76 -7.02 19.86
N ASP A 410 7.83 -5.75 20.25
CA ASP A 410 7.91 -5.34 21.66
C ASP A 410 6.62 -5.63 22.47
N LYS A 411 5.52 -6.02 21.82
CA LYS A 411 4.19 -6.14 22.43
C LYS A 411 3.66 -7.57 22.49
N VAL A 412 4.32 -8.53 21.87
CA VAL A 412 3.83 -9.90 21.72
C VAL A 412 4.85 -10.87 22.32
N GLU A 413 4.37 -11.92 23.01
CA GLU A 413 5.25 -12.97 23.50
C GLU A 413 5.84 -13.80 22.33
N HIS A 414 7.13 -14.10 22.43
CA HIS A 414 7.86 -14.82 21.40
C HIS A 414 7.94 -16.32 21.76
N ASN A 415 7.25 -17.13 20.96
CA ASN A 415 7.38 -18.59 21.00
C ASN A 415 8.28 -19.09 19.87
N ASP A 416 8.62 -20.38 19.87
CA ASP A 416 9.50 -20.98 18.85
C ASP A 416 9.03 -20.77 17.40
N GLU A 417 7.72 -20.62 17.17
CA GLU A 417 7.20 -20.32 15.83
C GLU A 417 7.47 -18.86 15.45
N ILE A 418 7.26 -17.91 16.36
CA ILE A 418 7.60 -16.50 16.12
C ILE A 418 9.09 -16.33 15.90
N LEU A 419 9.94 -17.00 16.70
CA LEU A 419 11.40 -16.94 16.55
C LEU A 419 11.88 -17.47 15.18
N LEU A 420 11.22 -18.49 14.64
CA LEU A 420 11.50 -19.00 13.29
C LEU A 420 11.19 -17.93 12.23
N TYR A 421 10.00 -17.32 12.30
CA TYR A 421 9.58 -16.28 11.36
C TYR A 421 10.44 -15.01 11.50
N SER A 422 10.83 -14.64 12.73
CA SER A 422 11.64 -13.45 13.00
C SER A 422 13.07 -13.61 12.50
N SER A 423 13.66 -14.78 12.68
CA SER A 423 15.01 -15.07 12.18
C SER A 423 15.07 -15.08 10.65
N ALA A 424 14.02 -15.60 9.99
CA ALA A 424 13.92 -15.54 8.54
C ALA A 424 13.66 -14.12 8.01
N TYR A 425 12.82 -13.33 8.71
CA TYR A 425 12.60 -11.93 8.42
C TYR A 425 13.89 -11.11 8.57
N ALA A 426 14.65 -11.32 9.66
CA ALA A 426 15.93 -10.68 9.92
C ALA A 426 16.93 -10.96 8.78
N HIS A 427 17.03 -12.21 8.33
CA HIS A 427 17.84 -12.58 7.16
C HIS A 427 17.43 -11.81 5.90
N GLN A 428 16.13 -11.76 5.58
CA GLN A 428 15.64 -11.02 4.41
C GLN A 428 15.93 -9.51 4.55
N LEU A 429 15.77 -8.95 5.75
CA LEU A 429 16.01 -7.54 6.01
C LEU A 429 17.46 -7.15 5.65
N VAL A 430 18.46 -7.90 6.13
CA VAL A 430 19.88 -7.60 5.87
C VAL A 430 20.32 -7.93 4.44
N GLU A 431 19.76 -8.99 3.84
CA GLU A 431 20.07 -9.41 2.47
C GLU A 431 19.60 -8.37 1.46
N PHE A 432 18.33 -7.93 1.57
CA PHE A 432 17.76 -6.92 0.68
C PHE A 432 18.15 -5.49 1.06
N GLY A 433 18.52 -5.22 2.32
CA GLY A 433 18.97 -3.89 2.76
C GLY A 433 20.20 -3.39 2.00
N ARG A 434 21.08 -4.32 1.63
CA ARG A 434 22.29 -4.01 0.85
C ARG A 434 21.99 -3.42 -0.54
N THR A 435 20.84 -3.75 -1.13
CA THR A 435 20.49 -3.32 -2.50
C THR A 435 19.64 -2.04 -2.54
N MET A 436 19.28 -1.49 -1.37
CA MET A 436 18.42 -0.31 -1.24
C MET A 436 19.14 1.03 -1.40
N GLY A 437 20.47 1.03 -1.60
CA GLY A 437 21.25 2.26 -1.68
C GLY A 437 21.32 3.02 -0.35
N LEU A 438 21.27 2.30 0.78
CA LEU A 438 21.42 2.85 2.12
C LEU A 438 22.82 3.43 2.34
N SER A 439 22.94 4.39 3.27
CA SER A 439 24.24 4.80 3.78
C SER A 439 24.87 3.71 4.64
N ARG A 440 26.17 3.87 4.95
CA ARG A 440 26.88 2.96 5.87
C ARG A 440 26.24 2.97 7.26
N GLU A 441 25.87 4.12 7.79
CA GLU A 441 25.23 4.23 9.10
C GLU A 441 23.83 3.60 9.11
N ASP A 442 23.05 3.82 8.05
CA ASP A 442 21.71 3.24 7.93
C ASP A 442 21.77 1.71 7.83
N TYR A 443 22.75 1.16 7.13
CA TYR A 443 22.94 -0.28 7.04
C TYR A 443 23.37 -0.89 8.38
N LEU A 444 24.23 -0.23 9.15
CA LEU A 444 24.58 -0.66 10.51
C LEU A 444 23.34 -0.70 11.42
N THR A 445 22.53 0.35 11.40
CA THR A 445 21.27 0.41 12.16
C THR A 445 20.32 -0.74 11.78
N LEU A 446 20.31 -1.12 10.50
CA LEU A 446 19.54 -2.25 10.00
C LEU A 446 20.07 -3.58 10.51
N VAL A 447 21.40 -3.76 10.57
CA VAL A 447 22.02 -4.95 11.17
C VAL A 447 21.69 -5.07 12.65
N ASP A 448 21.77 -3.96 13.41
CA ASP A 448 21.40 -3.94 14.83
C ASP A 448 19.94 -4.35 15.03
N LEU A 449 19.03 -3.82 14.21
CA LEU A 449 17.62 -4.21 14.20
C LEU A 449 17.40 -5.69 13.86
N ALA A 450 18.20 -6.24 12.94
CA ALA A 450 18.13 -7.66 12.64
C ALA A 450 18.58 -8.51 13.84
N GLU A 451 19.59 -8.07 14.60
CA GLU A 451 20.00 -8.76 15.83
C GLU A 451 18.91 -8.75 16.90
N GLU A 452 18.16 -7.65 17.02
CA GLU A 452 17.03 -7.53 17.94
C GLU A 452 15.96 -8.61 17.69
N PHE A 453 15.58 -8.83 16.43
CA PHE A 453 14.64 -9.89 16.04
C PHE A 453 15.15 -11.32 16.30
N MET A 454 16.46 -11.47 16.54
CA MET A 454 17.13 -12.76 16.79
C MET A 454 17.58 -12.95 18.25
N GLY A 455 17.32 -11.97 19.13
CA GLY A 455 17.95 -11.87 20.44
C GLY A 455 17.61 -12.99 21.45
N GLU A 456 16.45 -13.63 21.31
CA GLU A 456 15.99 -14.63 22.29
C GLU A 456 16.64 -16.01 22.11
N GLU A 457 16.75 -16.79 23.18
CA GLU A 457 17.32 -18.13 23.11
C GLU A 457 16.38 -19.13 22.43
N THR A 458 16.94 -20.05 21.64
CA THR A 458 16.21 -21.17 21.04
C THR A 458 17.15 -22.35 20.80
N LYS A 459 16.58 -23.56 20.78
CA LYS A 459 17.27 -24.80 20.39
C LYS A 459 16.76 -25.35 19.06
N ASP A 460 15.86 -24.62 18.40
CA ASP A 460 15.28 -25.04 17.15
C ASP A 460 16.27 -24.85 15.99
N ASP A 461 16.74 -25.95 15.42
CA ASP A 461 17.74 -25.96 14.35
C ASP A 461 17.33 -25.14 13.13
N ALA A 462 16.04 -25.14 12.77
CA ALA A 462 15.54 -24.34 11.66
C ALA A 462 15.71 -22.84 11.94
N THR A 463 15.37 -22.41 13.14
CA THR A 463 15.57 -21.03 13.60
C THR A 463 17.06 -20.67 13.65
N LEU A 464 17.90 -21.54 14.21
CA LEU A 464 19.36 -21.33 14.26
C LEU A 464 19.99 -21.25 12.86
N CYS A 465 19.51 -22.03 11.90
CA CYS A 465 19.92 -21.92 10.49
C CYS A 465 19.62 -20.53 9.92
N TYR A 466 18.41 -20.00 10.09
CA TYR A 466 18.07 -18.67 9.62
C TYR A 466 18.89 -17.57 10.32
N ARG A 467 19.19 -17.72 11.62
CA ARG A 467 20.10 -16.79 12.33
C ARG A 467 21.52 -16.81 11.76
N ALA A 468 22.04 -18.01 11.48
CA ALA A 468 23.34 -18.15 10.83
C ALA A 468 23.32 -17.45 9.45
N MET A 469 22.26 -17.64 8.67
CA MET A 469 22.09 -16.96 7.37
C MET A 469 22.02 -15.44 7.51
N ALA A 470 21.27 -14.91 8.49
CA ALA A 470 21.19 -13.48 8.75
C ALA A 470 22.57 -12.89 9.11
N TYR A 471 23.35 -13.55 9.97
CA TYR A 471 24.71 -13.11 10.28
C TYR A 471 25.65 -13.19 9.08
N LEU A 472 25.52 -14.20 8.23
CA LEU A 472 26.29 -14.30 6.99
C LEU A 472 25.96 -13.17 6.00
N SER A 473 24.68 -12.88 5.80
CA SER A 473 24.22 -11.77 4.95
C SER A 473 24.65 -10.42 5.53
N SER A 474 24.60 -10.24 6.86
CA SER A 474 25.11 -9.06 7.55
C SER A 474 26.61 -8.89 7.30
N ALA A 475 27.41 -9.95 7.48
CA ALA A 475 28.84 -9.93 7.21
C ALA A 475 29.14 -9.54 5.75
N PHE A 476 28.39 -10.09 4.80
CA PHE A 476 28.53 -9.76 3.40
C PHE A 476 28.18 -8.29 3.10
N GLY A 477 27.08 -7.79 3.63
CA GLY A 477 26.69 -6.39 3.47
C GLY A 477 27.67 -5.42 4.12
N LEU A 478 28.14 -5.70 5.34
CA LEU A 478 29.15 -4.89 6.02
C LEU A 478 30.44 -4.81 5.20
N SER A 479 30.91 -5.94 4.66
CA SER A 479 32.07 -5.96 3.77
C SER A 479 31.84 -5.12 2.51
N TYR A 480 30.63 -5.14 1.94
CA TYR A 480 30.26 -4.32 0.79
C TYR A 480 30.36 -2.81 1.09
N PHE A 481 30.05 -2.40 2.32
CA PHE A 481 30.21 -1.03 2.81
C PHE A 481 31.62 -0.71 3.37
N GLY A 482 32.59 -1.62 3.23
CA GLY A 482 33.98 -1.43 3.69
C GLY A 482 34.19 -1.59 5.20
N LEU A 483 33.21 -2.16 5.92
CA LEU A 483 33.23 -2.46 7.36
C LEU A 483 33.83 -3.86 7.59
N ILE A 484 35.14 -4.00 7.41
CA ILE A 484 35.81 -5.31 7.39
C ILE A 484 35.87 -5.96 8.79
N GLU A 485 36.13 -5.18 9.84
CA GLU A 485 36.24 -5.71 11.20
C GLU A 485 34.87 -6.20 11.70
N GLU A 486 33.82 -5.43 11.46
CA GLU A 486 32.44 -5.79 11.78
C GLU A 486 32.00 -6.99 10.94
N SER A 487 32.35 -7.03 9.65
CA SER A 487 32.11 -8.20 8.81
C SER A 487 32.70 -9.48 9.41
N GLN A 488 33.95 -9.44 9.88
CA GLN A 488 34.59 -10.59 10.54
C GLN A 488 33.90 -10.97 11.85
N HIS A 489 33.46 -10.00 12.64
CA HIS A 489 32.70 -10.25 13.87
C HIS A 489 31.42 -11.04 13.60
N TYR A 490 30.63 -10.65 12.59
CA TYR A 490 29.41 -11.37 12.21
C TYR A 490 29.68 -12.75 11.59
N LEU A 491 30.80 -12.95 10.88
CA LEU A 491 31.22 -14.29 10.45
C LEU A 491 31.51 -15.21 11.63
N GLU A 492 32.17 -14.72 12.68
CA GLU A 492 32.44 -15.51 13.88
C GLU A 492 31.16 -15.82 14.67
N LYS A 493 30.21 -14.88 14.75
CA LYS A 493 28.86 -15.13 15.29
C LYS A 493 28.16 -16.26 14.53
N ALA A 494 28.16 -16.21 13.19
CA ALA A 494 27.59 -17.26 12.35
C ALA A 494 28.24 -18.63 12.63
N LYS A 495 29.57 -18.71 12.65
CA LYS A 495 30.30 -19.96 12.98
C LYS A 495 29.93 -20.52 14.34
N LYS A 496 29.75 -19.66 15.35
CA LYS A 496 29.36 -20.09 16.69
C LYS A 496 27.98 -20.74 16.69
N ILE A 497 27.01 -20.16 15.99
CA ILE A 497 25.67 -20.73 15.83
C ILE A 497 25.73 -22.04 15.03
N ILE A 498 26.46 -22.09 13.92
CA ILE A 498 26.55 -23.30 13.08
C ILE A 498 27.05 -24.50 13.89
N LYS A 499 27.98 -24.29 14.84
CA LYS A 499 28.49 -25.35 15.72
C LYS A 499 27.45 -25.94 16.67
N SER A 500 26.39 -25.20 17.01
CA SER A 500 25.32 -25.67 17.89
C SER A 500 24.14 -26.31 17.14
N ILE A 501 24.14 -26.30 15.80
CA ILE A 501 23.11 -26.95 14.98
C ILE A 501 23.46 -28.44 14.83
N GLU A 502 22.47 -29.31 15.01
CA GLU A 502 22.63 -30.76 14.95
C GLU A 502 22.16 -31.33 13.60
N ASP A 503 20.85 -31.29 13.35
CA ASP A 503 20.15 -31.92 12.22
C ASP A 503 20.25 -31.13 10.91
N LEU A 504 20.41 -29.80 10.98
CA LEU A 504 20.54 -28.92 9.81
C LEU A 504 21.95 -28.38 9.58
N LYS A 505 22.95 -28.98 10.21
CA LYS A 505 24.32 -28.49 10.16
C LYS A 505 24.85 -28.36 8.74
N GLU A 506 24.56 -29.33 7.87
CA GLU A 506 25.00 -29.31 6.48
C GLU A 506 24.38 -28.15 5.68
N VAL A 507 23.12 -27.79 5.97
CA VAL A 507 22.45 -26.62 5.35
C VAL A 507 23.16 -25.34 5.78
N ALA A 508 23.45 -25.21 7.07
CA ALA A 508 24.12 -24.03 7.60
C ALA A 508 25.56 -23.90 7.07
N GLU A 509 26.30 -25.01 6.95
CA GLU A 509 27.64 -25.06 6.35
C GLU A 509 27.60 -24.74 4.84
N PHE A 510 26.60 -25.23 4.09
CA PHE A 510 26.40 -24.85 2.69
C PHE A 510 26.31 -23.32 2.53
N TYR A 511 25.45 -22.66 3.30
CA TYR A 511 25.30 -21.20 3.26
C TYR A 511 26.56 -20.47 3.73
N PHE A 512 27.27 -21.01 4.72
CA PHE A 512 28.53 -20.48 5.20
C PHE A 512 29.56 -20.43 4.06
N TYR A 513 29.85 -21.56 3.43
CA TYR A 513 30.86 -21.63 2.36
C TYR A 513 30.46 -20.84 1.11
N LEU A 514 29.16 -20.79 0.78
CA LEU A 514 28.66 -19.92 -0.29
C LEU A 514 28.94 -18.44 0.01
N ASN A 515 28.73 -17.97 1.24
CA ASN A 515 29.02 -16.58 1.63
C ASN A 515 30.52 -16.28 1.73
N ILE A 516 31.33 -17.23 2.21
CA ILE A 516 32.80 -17.08 2.20
C ILE A 516 33.32 -16.89 0.76
N ALA A 517 32.74 -17.60 -0.21
CA ALA A 517 33.07 -17.39 -1.61
C ALA A 517 32.68 -15.99 -2.11
N ARG A 518 31.49 -15.50 -1.75
CA ARG A 518 31.02 -14.14 -2.10
C ARG A 518 31.90 -13.03 -1.54
N LEU A 519 32.52 -13.27 -0.39
CA LEU A 519 33.51 -12.39 0.24
C LEU A 519 34.92 -12.52 -0.39
N GLU A 520 35.07 -13.30 -1.46
CA GLU A 520 36.31 -13.51 -2.22
C GLU A 520 37.44 -14.20 -1.43
N TYR A 521 37.11 -14.89 -0.33
CA TYR A 521 38.07 -15.70 0.42
C TYR A 521 38.18 -17.10 -0.18
N LYS A 522 39.25 -17.32 -0.97
CA LYS A 522 39.51 -18.58 -1.69
C LYS A 522 38.24 -19.10 -2.39
N PRO A 523 37.63 -18.30 -3.28
CA PRO A 523 36.25 -18.51 -3.73
C PRO A 523 36.01 -19.88 -4.36
N LEU A 524 36.96 -20.38 -5.16
CA LEU A 524 36.84 -21.71 -5.79
C LEU A 524 36.87 -22.87 -4.77
N GLU A 525 37.73 -22.79 -3.75
CA GLU A 525 37.79 -23.81 -2.69
C GLU A 525 36.48 -23.81 -1.89
N SER A 526 35.99 -22.62 -1.54
CA SER A 526 34.75 -22.44 -0.80
C SER A 526 33.53 -22.90 -1.60
N LEU A 527 33.46 -22.62 -2.90
CA LEU A 527 32.36 -23.10 -3.76
C LEU A 527 32.37 -24.62 -3.94
N ASN A 528 33.55 -25.25 -4.01
CA ASN A 528 33.65 -26.71 -4.02
C ASN A 528 33.13 -27.32 -2.70
N LYS A 529 33.48 -26.74 -1.55
CA LYS A 529 32.94 -27.17 -0.26
C LYS A 529 31.43 -26.97 -0.17
N ALA A 530 30.90 -25.84 -0.65
CA ALA A 530 29.45 -25.61 -0.72
C ALA A 530 28.75 -26.69 -1.57
N LEU A 531 29.36 -27.09 -2.71
CA LEU A 531 28.84 -28.17 -3.55
C LEU A 531 28.87 -29.53 -2.85
N GLU A 532 29.92 -29.83 -2.08
CA GLU A 532 29.99 -31.06 -1.26
C GLU A 532 28.85 -31.12 -0.24
N TYR A 533 28.60 -30.03 0.50
CA TYR A 533 27.47 -29.96 1.44
C TYR A 533 26.12 -30.05 0.73
N LEU A 534 25.94 -29.39 -0.42
CA LEU A 534 24.72 -29.48 -1.20
C LEU A 534 24.41 -30.92 -1.63
N ASN A 535 25.42 -31.66 -2.07
CA ASN A 535 25.28 -33.08 -2.42
C ASN A 535 24.95 -33.94 -1.19
N SER A 536 25.49 -33.61 -0.01
CA SER A 536 25.16 -34.29 1.24
C SER A 536 23.69 -34.06 1.64
N ILE A 537 23.21 -32.82 1.54
CA ILE A 537 21.81 -32.47 1.80
C ILE A 537 20.88 -33.22 0.85
N GLU A 538 21.20 -33.26 -0.45
CA GLU A 538 20.41 -34.02 -1.44
C GLU A 538 20.37 -35.52 -1.11
N LYS A 539 21.48 -36.09 -0.63
CA LYS A 539 21.58 -37.50 -0.24
C LYS A 539 20.80 -37.81 1.05
N ASN A 540 20.87 -36.94 2.05
CA ASN A 540 20.19 -37.10 3.34
C ASN A 540 18.68 -36.89 3.21
N GLY A 541 18.24 -36.09 2.23
CA GLY A 541 16.84 -35.93 1.88
C GLY A 541 16.04 -35.12 2.90
N MET A 542 14.74 -35.42 2.99
CA MET A 542 13.78 -34.64 3.78
C MET A 542 13.70 -35.12 5.23
N THR A 543 14.35 -34.40 6.16
CA THR A 543 14.22 -34.60 7.62
C THR A 543 13.13 -33.71 8.24
N ASP A 544 12.71 -33.97 9.48
CA ASP A 544 11.73 -33.12 10.16
C ASP A 544 12.24 -31.69 10.38
N ALA A 545 13.53 -31.54 10.71
CA ALA A 545 14.17 -30.23 10.80
C ALA A 545 14.18 -29.51 9.44
N MET A 546 14.42 -30.24 8.33
CA MET A 546 14.33 -29.67 6.98
C MET A 546 12.90 -29.25 6.63
N ARG A 547 11.89 -30.04 7.04
CA ARG A 547 10.48 -29.67 6.86
C ARG A 547 10.15 -28.38 7.59
N ARG A 548 10.67 -28.21 8.81
CA ARG A 548 10.49 -27.00 9.61
C ARG A 548 11.20 -25.81 8.98
N PHE A 549 12.43 -25.97 8.50
CA PHE A 549 13.20 -24.93 7.80
C PHE A 549 12.49 -24.42 6.54
N LEU A 550 11.89 -25.33 5.75
CA LEU A 550 11.20 -24.99 4.50
C LEU A 550 9.75 -24.53 4.69
N LYS A 551 9.20 -24.59 5.90
CA LYS A 551 7.80 -24.26 6.19
C LYS A 551 7.41 -22.85 5.71
N LEU A 552 8.33 -21.90 5.81
CA LEU A 552 8.10 -20.48 5.47
C LEU A 552 7.83 -20.22 3.98
N TYR A 553 8.19 -21.16 3.11
CA TYR A 553 7.88 -21.09 1.68
C TYR A 553 6.42 -21.46 1.37
N GLY A 554 5.73 -22.14 2.29
CA GLY A 554 4.41 -22.71 2.08
C GLY A 554 4.37 -23.78 0.98
N GLY A 555 3.19 -24.36 0.75
CA GLY A 555 3.01 -25.40 -0.27
C GLY A 555 3.49 -26.78 0.17
N LYS A 556 3.66 -27.68 -0.79
CA LYS A 556 4.17 -29.03 -0.52
C LYS A 556 5.67 -28.97 -0.28
N VAL A 557 6.09 -29.37 0.91
CA VAL A 557 7.49 -29.29 1.36
C VAL A 557 8.44 -30.09 0.47
N GLU A 558 8.00 -31.24 -0.05
CA GLU A 558 8.81 -32.08 -0.96
C GLU A 558 9.09 -31.40 -2.30
N GLU A 559 8.16 -30.60 -2.81
CA GLU A 559 8.36 -29.81 -4.02
C GLU A 559 9.30 -28.63 -3.71
N LYS A 560 9.09 -27.93 -2.58
CA LYS A 560 9.96 -26.84 -2.13
C LYS A 560 11.41 -27.26 -1.89
N PHE A 561 11.62 -28.48 -1.44
CA PHE A 561 12.97 -29.02 -1.28
C PHE A 561 13.68 -29.19 -2.62
N LYS A 562 12.99 -29.75 -3.62
CA LYS A 562 13.54 -29.90 -4.97
C LYS A 562 13.83 -28.55 -5.60
N ASP A 563 12.94 -27.59 -5.44
CA ASP A 563 13.12 -26.22 -5.90
C ASP A 563 14.32 -25.56 -5.21
N SER A 564 14.43 -25.71 -3.88
CA SER A 564 15.55 -25.19 -3.09
C SER A 564 16.89 -25.78 -3.53
N LEU A 565 16.98 -27.11 -3.72
CA LEU A 565 18.20 -27.76 -4.22
C LEU A 565 18.62 -27.20 -5.59
N LYS A 566 17.65 -26.96 -6.48
CA LYS A 566 17.91 -26.35 -7.80
C LYS A 566 18.39 -24.91 -7.67
N GLU A 567 17.74 -24.11 -6.83
CA GLU A 567 18.13 -22.71 -6.57
C GLU A 567 19.52 -22.61 -5.95
N TRP A 568 19.82 -23.44 -4.95
CA TRP A 568 21.12 -23.51 -4.29
C TRP A 568 22.23 -23.93 -5.24
N ARG A 569 21.97 -24.92 -6.11
CA ARG A 569 22.89 -25.32 -7.17
C ARG A 569 23.14 -24.18 -8.17
N ASN A 570 22.08 -23.48 -8.58
CA ASN A 570 22.19 -22.34 -9.47
C ASN A 570 22.99 -21.19 -8.83
N ALA A 571 22.84 -20.96 -7.52
CA ALA A 571 23.62 -19.96 -6.79
C ALA A 571 25.12 -20.30 -6.82
N ILE A 572 25.51 -21.56 -6.59
CA ILE A 572 26.90 -22.01 -6.73
C ILE A 572 27.41 -21.73 -8.15
N TYR A 573 26.65 -22.15 -9.18
CA TYR A 573 27.07 -21.99 -10.57
C TYR A 573 27.17 -20.52 -11.00
N PHE A 574 26.29 -19.67 -10.49
CA PHE A 574 26.35 -18.22 -10.71
C PHE A 574 27.66 -17.64 -10.15
N GLU A 575 27.99 -17.95 -8.89
CA GLU A 575 29.24 -17.48 -8.28
C GLU A 575 30.47 -18.08 -8.96
N LEU A 576 30.45 -19.36 -9.33
CA LEU A 576 31.53 -19.98 -10.12
C LEU A 576 31.72 -19.26 -11.45
N GLY A 577 30.64 -18.94 -12.16
CA GLY A 577 30.68 -18.17 -13.40
C GLY A 577 31.29 -16.78 -13.20
N LYS A 578 30.93 -16.10 -12.11
CA LYS A 578 31.51 -14.80 -11.73
C LYS A 578 33.02 -14.91 -11.52
N HIS A 579 33.49 -15.88 -10.74
CA HIS A 579 34.92 -15.98 -10.41
C HIS A 579 35.78 -16.57 -11.53
N THR A 580 35.24 -17.46 -12.37
CA THR A 580 35.97 -18.03 -13.52
C THR A 580 36.10 -17.02 -14.67
N CYS A 581 35.06 -16.22 -14.95
CA CYS A 581 35.15 -15.14 -15.94
C CYS A 581 36.12 -14.03 -15.54
N TRP A 582 36.33 -13.79 -14.25
CA TRP A 582 37.29 -12.80 -13.74
C TRP A 582 38.74 -13.27 -13.80
N GLN A 583 39.00 -14.59 -13.83
CA GLN A 583 40.36 -15.14 -14.02
C GLN A 583 40.81 -15.15 -15.49
N MET A 584 39.89 -14.91 -16.44
CA MET A 584 40.18 -14.84 -17.89
C MET A 584 40.36 -13.40 -18.42
N LYS A 585 40.25 -12.39 -17.56
CA LYS A 585 40.65 -11.00 -17.82
C LYS A 585 41.92 -10.70 -17.04
#